data_AF-A0A1A0I2Q8-F1
#
_entry.id   AF-A0A1A0I2Q8-F1
#
_cell.length_a   1.000
_cell.length_b   1.000
_cell.length_c   1.000
_cell.angle_alpha   90.00
_cell.angle_beta   90.00
_cell.angle_gamma   90.00
#
_symmetry.space_group_name_H-M   'P 1'
#
loop_
_entity.id
_entity.type
_entity.pdbx_description
1 polymer ?
#
loop_
_entity_poly.entity_id
_entity_poly.type
_entity_poly.pdbx_seq_one_letter_code
_entity_poly.pdbx_strand_id
1 'polypeptide(L)'
;MHDRFQQAIDLIEREYSVIWIGEGDDYRRCNGPIRHGFASGTWSSTESEQITRMLPTQIDMNGQSVAVLHNATAAAVAFVELCERPLGMREYLALTERFREITLRDVPDLALVDREPLQRLGNLVDICCDRDIVLNIVSQGTPRDILRAKRSPPDAARTISRLSMLRPTANTTHLDAET
;
A
#
# COMPACT_ATOMS: atom_id res chain seq x y z
N MET A 1 -6.92 1.33 -33.85
CA MET A 1 -7.32 0.31 -32.84
C MET A 1 -8.40 0.85 -31.90
N HIS A 2 -9.39 1.62 -32.41
CA HIS A 2 -10.57 2.10 -31.65
C HIS A 2 -11.89 1.48 -32.18
N ASP A 3 -11.90 1.04 -33.44
CA ASP A 3 -13.08 0.55 -34.15
C ASP A 3 -13.71 -0.73 -33.56
N ARG A 4 -12.90 -1.58 -32.93
CA ARG A 4 -13.36 -2.81 -32.27
C ARG A 4 -14.18 -2.56 -31.00
N PHE A 5 -13.94 -1.45 -30.31
CA PHE A 5 -14.70 -1.10 -29.11
C PHE A 5 -16.08 -0.56 -29.47
N GLN A 6 -16.20 0.12 -30.62
CA GLN A 6 -17.49 0.65 -31.07
C GLN A 6 -18.49 -0.46 -31.36
N GLN A 7 -18.06 -1.53 -32.05
CA GLN A 7 -18.92 -2.69 -32.32
C GLN A 7 -19.45 -3.36 -31.04
N ALA A 8 -18.67 -3.35 -29.97
CA ALA A 8 -19.09 -3.91 -28.68
C ALA A 8 -20.10 -2.98 -27.96
N ILE A 9 -19.89 -1.67 -28.03
CA ILE A 9 -20.81 -0.67 -27.49
C ILE A 9 -22.16 -0.75 -28.23
N ASP A 10 -22.13 -0.77 -29.56
CA ASP A 10 -23.33 -0.84 -30.40
C ASP A 10 -24.16 -2.10 -30.13
N LEU A 11 -23.50 -3.24 -29.87
CA LEU A 11 -24.17 -4.48 -29.50
C LEU A 11 -24.86 -4.36 -28.13
N ILE A 12 -24.21 -3.74 -27.15
CA ILE A 12 -24.78 -3.54 -25.81
C ILE A 12 -25.99 -2.60 -25.88
N GLU A 13 -25.88 -1.50 -26.62
CA GLU A 13 -26.98 -0.53 -26.80
C GLU A 13 -28.18 -1.13 -27.55
N ARG A 14 -27.95 -2.07 -28.47
CA ARG A 14 -29.03 -2.74 -29.21
C ARG A 14 -29.76 -3.80 -28.39
N GLU A 15 -29.04 -4.61 -27.63
CA GLU A 15 -29.61 -5.78 -26.95
C GLU A 15 -30.07 -5.46 -25.51
N TYR A 16 -29.63 -4.35 -24.92
CA TYR A 16 -29.98 -3.98 -23.55
C TYR A 16 -30.62 -2.59 -23.47
N SER A 17 -31.66 -2.49 -22.63
CA SER A 17 -32.25 -1.21 -22.29
C SER A 17 -31.44 -0.53 -21.19
N VAL A 18 -30.84 0.62 -21.48
CA VAL A 18 -30.16 1.46 -20.48
C VAL A 18 -31.22 2.13 -19.61
N ILE A 19 -31.33 1.70 -18.35
CA ILE A 19 -32.19 2.33 -17.37
C ILE A 19 -31.34 3.35 -16.60
N TRP A 20 -31.65 4.63 -16.78
CA TRP A 20 -31.13 5.69 -15.91
C TRP A 20 -31.77 5.54 -14.53
N ILE A 21 -30.99 5.00 -13.60
CA ILE A 21 -31.23 5.23 -12.18
C ILE A 21 -30.79 6.68 -11.98
N GLY A 22 -31.71 7.59 -11.67
CA GLY A 22 -31.51 9.06 -11.72
C GLY A 22 -30.34 9.57 -10.87
N GLU A 23 -30.21 10.90 -10.74
CA GLU A 23 -29.27 11.50 -9.79
C GLU A 23 -29.72 11.23 -8.34
N GLY A 24 -29.56 9.99 -7.90
CA GLY A 24 -29.52 9.64 -6.49
C GLY A 24 -28.18 10.08 -5.91
N ASP A 25 -28.18 10.41 -4.62
CA ASP A 25 -26.98 10.71 -3.88
C ASP A 25 -25.86 9.73 -4.22
N ASP A 26 -24.67 10.24 -4.53
CA ASP A 26 -23.47 9.42 -4.60
C ASP A 26 -23.27 8.83 -3.20
N TYR A 27 -23.72 7.59 -2.99
CA TYR A 27 -23.60 6.90 -1.70
C TYR A 27 -22.14 6.79 -1.21
N ARG A 28 -21.13 7.07 -2.05
CA ARG A 28 -19.72 7.25 -1.62
C ARG A 28 -19.49 8.50 -0.77
N ARG A 29 -20.33 9.53 -0.89
CA ARG A 29 -20.15 10.86 -0.28
C ARG A 29 -20.94 11.04 1.02
N CYS A 30 -22.08 10.37 1.17
CA CYS A 30 -22.99 10.57 2.30
C CYS A 30 -22.52 9.85 3.59
N ASN A 31 -21.68 8.84 3.44
CA ASN A 31 -20.87 8.24 4.49
C ASN A 31 -19.50 8.06 3.84
N GLY A 32 -18.48 8.84 4.24
CA GLY A 32 -17.12 8.57 3.77
C GLY A 32 -16.82 7.09 4.02
N PRO A 33 -16.34 6.33 3.03
CA PRO A 33 -16.29 4.87 3.13
C PRO A 33 -15.55 4.50 4.41
N ILE A 34 -16.17 3.66 5.25
CA ILE A 34 -15.46 3.08 6.40
C ILE A 34 -14.30 2.31 5.78
N ARG A 35 -13.10 2.87 5.86
CA ARG A 35 -11.91 2.24 5.28
C ARG A 35 -11.55 1.08 6.18
N HIS A 36 -11.52 -0.11 5.62
CA HIS A 36 -11.08 -1.33 6.27
C HIS A 36 -9.82 -1.85 5.58
N GLY A 37 -9.12 -2.75 6.28
CA GLY A 37 -7.95 -3.45 5.74
C GLY A 37 -6.93 -2.52 5.12
N PHE A 38 -6.56 -2.76 3.86
CA PHE A 38 -5.49 -2.03 3.19
C PHE A 38 -5.70 -0.51 3.18
N ALA A 39 -6.92 -0.06 2.86
CA ALA A 39 -7.24 1.37 2.77
C ALA A 39 -7.29 2.08 4.14
N SER A 40 -7.26 1.33 5.25
CA SER A 40 -7.11 1.90 6.60
C SER A 40 -5.66 2.15 7.00
N GLY A 41 -4.70 1.58 6.27
CA GLY A 41 -3.28 1.79 6.50
C GLY A 41 -2.82 3.22 6.24
N THR A 42 -1.61 3.54 6.69
CA THR A 42 -1.08 4.92 6.67
C THR A 42 0.23 5.05 5.91
N TRP A 43 0.47 6.23 5.33
CA TRP A 43 1.81 6.68 4.96
C TRP A 43 2.20 7.84 5.89
N SER A 44 3.23 7.63 6.72
CA SER A 44 3.69 8.57 7.74
C SER A 44 5.18 8.84 7.65
N SER A 45 5.64 9.96 8.21
CA SER A 45 7.07 10.27 8.39
C SER A 45 7.60 9.88 9.76
N THR A 46 6.75 9.34 10.63
CA THR A 46 7.09 8.99 12.02
C THR A 46 6.50 7.62 12.35
N GLU A 47 7.27 6.83 13.10
CA GLU A 47 6.80 5.55 13.62
C GLU A 47 5.68 5.74 14.65
N SER A 48 4.70 4.85 14.64
CA SER A 48 3.66 4.81 15.69
C SER A 48 4.26 4.36 17.02
N GLU A 49 3.85 4.96 18.13
CA GLU A 49 4.22 4.53 19.49
C GLU A 49 3.86 3.07 19.78
N GLN A 50 2.91 2.51 19.03
CA GLN A 50 2.52 1.10 19.15
C GLN A 50 3.68 0.16 18.78
N ILE A 51 4.58 0.58 17.90
CA ILE A 51 5.74 -0.21 17.47
C ILE A 51 6.71 -0.43 18.64
N THR A 52 6.86 0.56 19.52
CA THR A 52 7.73 0.47 20.71
C THR A 52 7.27 -0.61 21.70
N ARG A 53 6.01 -1.03 21.65
CA ARG A 53 5.45 -2.09 22.50
C ARG A 53 5.56 -3.50 21.88
N MET A 54 6.06 -3.59 20.66
CA MET A 54 6.21 -4.86 19.94
C MET A 54 7.50 -5.57 20.36
N LEU A 55 7.47 -6.90 20.36
CA LEU A 55 8.60 -7.72 20.77
C LEU A 55 9.44 -8.12 19.54
N PRO A 56 10.78 -8.09 19.63
CA PRO A 56 11.63 -8.57 18.56
C PRO A 56 11.55 -10.09 18.45
N THR A 57 11.48 -10.59 17.23
CA THR A 57 11.57 -12.03 16.93
C THR A 57 12.15 -12.26 15.54
N GLN A 58 12.41 -13.52 15.23
CA GLN A 58 12.70 -14.00 13.89
C GLN A 58 11.53 -14.85 13.41
N ILE A 59 11.03 -14.57 12.20
CA ILE A 59 10.02 -15.41 11.57
C ILE A 59 10.63 -16.12 10.37
N ASP A 60 10.26 -17.39 10.20
CA ASP A 60 10.53 -18.10 8.95
C ASP A 60 9.49 -17.67 7.91
N MET A 61 9.98 -17.05 6.84
CA MET A 61 9.21 -16.75 5.64
C MET A 61 9.66 -17.74 4.58
N ASN A 62 9.12 -18.97 4.61
CA ASN A 62 9.36 -20.01 3.62
C ASN A 62 10.86 -20.35 3.44
N GLY A 63 11.58 -20.56 4.55
CA GLY A 63 13.01 -20.87 4.56
C GLY A 63 13.91 -19.63 4.57
N GLN A 64 13.35 -18.42 4.72
CA GLN A 64 14.10 -17.18 4.94
C GLN A 64 13.79 -16.64 6.34
N SER A 65 14.77 -16.61 7.23
CA SER A 65 14.63 -15.95 8.54
C SER A 65 14.59 -14.44 8.35
N VAL A 66 13.56 -13.78 8.85
CA VAL A 66 13.37 -12.32 8.76
C VAL A 66 13.18 -11.73 10.15
N ALA A 67 13.93 -10.66 10.43
CA ALA A 67 13.84 -9.92 11.68
C ALA A 67 12.57 -9.07 11.70
N VAL A 68 11.71 -9.26 12.69
CA VAL A 68 10.47 -8.50 12.82
C VAL A 68 10.26 -8.08 14.27
N LEU A 69 9.66 -6.91 14.45
CA LEU A 69 8.94 -6.64 15.69
C LEU A 69 7.51 -7.14 15.50
N HIS A 70 6.92 -7.76 16.52
CA HIS A 70 5.56 -8.26 16.41
C HIS A 70 4.76 -8.10 17.70
N ASN A 71 3.44 -8.14 17.55
CA ASN A 71 2.52 -8.43 18.63
C ASN A 71 1.60 -9.60 18.19
N ALA A 72 0.40 -9.71 18.76
CA ALA A 72 -0.53 -10.81 18.46
C ALA A 72 -1.02 -10.81 17.00
N THR A 73 -1.20 -9.64 16.38
CA THR A 73 -1.84 -9.51 15.05
C THR A 73 -1.07 -8.66 14.06
N ALA A 74 -0.10 -7.88 14.52
CA ALA A 74 0.68 -6.95 13.71
C ALA A 74 2.17 -7.31 13.70
N ALA A 75 2.83 -6.99 12.60
CA ALA A 75 4.28 -7.02 12.47
C ALA A 75 4.81 -5.68 11.97
N ALA A 76 5.98 -5.29 12.44
CA ALA A 76 6.75 -4.17 11.93
C ALA A 76 8.12 -4.67 11.45
N VAL A 77 8.43 -4.39 10.19
CA VAL A 77 9.58 -4.94 9.49
C VAL A 77 10.30 -3.83 8.74
N ALA A 78 11.62 -3.81 8.78
CA ALA A 78 12.41 -2.79 8.11
C ALA A 78 12.39 -2.98 6.57
N PHE A 79 12.50 -1.88 5.83
CA PHE A 79 12.58 -1.90 4.37
C PHE A 79 13.69 -2.83 3.86
N VAL A 80 14.85 -2.80 4.50
CA VAL A 80 16.00 -3.63 4.14
C VAL A 80 15.69 -5.13 4.23
N GLU A 81 14.88 -5.53 5.21
CA GLU A 81 14.50 -6.92 5.44
C GLU A 81 13.51 -7.44 4.40
N LEU A 82 12.55 -6.60 3.96
CA LEU A 82 11.53 -7.03 3.01
C LEU A 82 11.88 -6.72 1.54
N CYS A 83 12.49 -5.58 1.28
CA CYS A 83 12.66 -5.06 -0.07
C CYS A 83 14.12 -5.12 -0.56
N GLU A 84 15.14 -5.16 0.29
CA GLU A 84 16.53 -5.28 -0.19
C GLU A 84 17.01 -6.74 -0.28
N ARG A 85 16.32 -7.64 0.43
CA ARG A 85 16.55 -9.09 0.35
C ARG A 85 15.82 -9.71 -0.84
N PRO A 86 16.31 -10.83 -1.40
CA PRO A 86 15.70 -11.52 -2.53
C PRO A 86 14.45 -12.33 -2.11
N LEU A 87 13.48 -11.68 -1.46
CA LEU A 87 12.20 -12.28 -1.13
C LEU A 87 11.26 -12.23 -2.34
N GLY A 88 10.49 -13.29 -2.53
CA GLY A 88 9.48 -13.42 -3.57
C GLY A 88 8.06 -13.32 -3.03
N MET A 89 7.10 -13.61 -3.90
CA MET A 89 5.68 -13.54 -3.55
C MET A 89 5.29 -14.53 -2.44
N ARG A 90 5.89 -15.72 -2.42
CA ARG A 90 5.59 -16.76 -1.42
C ARG A 90 5.94 -16.30 -0.01
N GLU A 91 7.06 -15.61 0.13
CA GLU A 91 7.52 -15.08 1.40
C GLU A 91 6.54 -14.01 1.90
N TYR A 92 6.16 -13.04 1.05
CA TYR A 92 5.14 -12.04 1.43
C TYR A 92 3.77 -12.65 1.74
N LEU A 93 3.36 -13.69 1.03
CA LEU A 93 2.13 -14.43 1.35
C LEU A 93 2.19 -15.03 2.76
N ALA A 94 3.28 -15.71 3.11
CA ALA A 94 3.48 -16.26 4.46
C ALA A 94 3.42 -15.17 5.54
N LEU A 95 3.95 -13.97 5.25
CA LEU A 95 3.84 -12.81 6.16
C LEU A 95 2.38 -12.38 6.34
N THR A 96 1.61 -12.23 5.26
CA THR A 96 0.20 -11.83 5.31
C THR A 96 -0.75 -12.88 5.88
N GLU A 97 -0.36 -14.16 5.88
CA GLU A 97 -1.11 -15.23 6.53
C GLU A 97 -0.96 -15.18 8.05
N ARG A 98 0.18 -14.68 8.53
CA ARG A 98 0.49 -14.58 9.96
C ARG A 98 0.04 -13.27 10.58
N PHE A 99 0.09 -12.17 9.84
CA PHE A 99 -0.22 -10.83 10.35
C PHE A 99 -1.29 -10.14 9.51
N ARG A 100 -2.26 -9.53 10.20
CA ARG A 100 -3.35 -8.75 9.59
C ARG A 100 -3.00 -7.28 9.42
N GLU A 101 -1.91 -6.85 10.07
CA GLU A 101 -1.34 -5.52 9.97
C GLU A 101 0.17 -5.61 9.80
N ILE A 102 0.69 -4.92 8.80
CA ILE A 102 2.11 -4.89 8.46
C ILE A 102 2.55 -3.43 8.42
N THR A 103 3.59 -3.13 9.18
CA THR A 103 4.25 -1.82 9.14
C THR A 103 5.63 -1.97 8.49
N LEU A 104 5.81 -1.33 7.34
CA LEU A 104 7.10 -1.22 6.66
C LEU A 104 7.84 0.02 7.19
N ARG A 105 8.92 -0.21 7.92
CA ARG A 105 9.71 0.83 8.59
C ARG A 105 10.96 1.18 7.81
N ASP A 106 11.56 2.32 8.16
CA ASP A 106 12.82 2.79 7.60
C ASP A 106 12.81 2.83 6.06
N VAL A 107 11.68 3.21 5.45
CA VAL A 107 11.59 3.29 3.99
C VAL A 107 12.34 4.53 3.53
N PRO A 108 13.45 4.38 2.79
CA PRO A 108 14.23 5.51 2.29
C PRO A 108 13.41 6.32 1.28
N ASP A 109 13.95 7.47 0.86
CA ASP A 109 13.40 8.19 -0.30
C ASP A 109 13.40 7.26 -1.53
N LEU A 110 12.21 6.94 -2.05
CA LEU A 110 12.03 6.02 -3.17
C LEU A 110 12.76 6.49 -4.44
N ALA A 111 13.09 7.78 -4.57
CA ALA A 111 13.90 8.29 -5.68
C ALA A 111 15.35 7.79 -5.66
N LEU A 112 15.85 7.40 -4.48
CA LEU A 112 17.22 6.92 -4.28
C LEU A 112 17.35 5.39 -4.32
N VAL A 113 16.22 4.69 -4.42
CA VAL A 113 16.17 3.22 -4.37
C VAL A 113 16.37 2.62 -5.77
N ASP A 114 17.10 1.51 -5.83
CA ASP A 114 17.26 0.74 -7.06
C ASP A 114 15.97 0.03 -7.50
N ARG A 115 15.95 -0.38 -8.78
CA ARG A 115 14.78 -1.02 -9.40
C ARG A 115 14.28 -2.27 -8.66
N GLU A 116 15.19 -3.14 -8.24
CA GLU A 116 14.82 -4.45 -7.65
C GLU A 116 14.10 -4.30 -6.30
N PRO A 117 14.58 -3.49 -5.34
CA PRO A 117 13.79 -3.19 -4.14
C PRO A 117 12.47 -2.46 -4.42
N LEU A 118 12.42 -1.55 -5.39
CA LEU A 118 11.16 -0.88 -5.77
C LEU A 118 10.14 -1.86 -6.36
N GLN A 119 10.60 -2.82 -7.16
CA GLN A 119 9.74 -3.89 -7.68
C GLN A 119 9.20 -4.77 -6.55
N ARG A 120 10.03 -5.08 -5.55
CA ARG A 120 9.63 -5.84 -4.36
C ARG A 120 8.65 -5.06 -3.48
N LEU A 121 8.83 -3.76 -3.31
CA LEU A 121 7.86 -2.88 -2.68
C LEU A 121 6.52 -2.93 -3.42
N GLY A 122 6.52 -2.84 -4.76
CA GLY A 122 5.33 -3.00 -5.58
C GLY A 122 4.62 -4.33 -5.32
N ASN A 123 5.36 -5.44 -5.32
CA ASN A 123 4.80 -6.77 -5.04
C ASN A 123 4.18 -6.87 -3.63
N LEU A 124 4.84 -6.30 -2.61
CA LEU A 124 4.32 -6.27 -1.25
C LEU A 124 3.02 -5.44 -1.18
N VAL A 125 3.01 -4.26 -1.79
CA VAL A 125 1.82 -3.38 -1.85
C VAL A 125 0.66 -4.08 -2.55
N ASP A 126 0.94 -4.76 -3.66
CA ASP A 126 -0.04 -5.54 -4.41
C ASP A 126 -0.65 -6.64 -3.56
N ILE A 127 0.18 -7.45 -2.87
CA ILE A 127 -0.29 -8.54 -2.02
C ILE A 127 -1.11 -8.03 -0.83
N CYS A 128 -0.66 -6.96 -0.17
CA CYS A 128 -1.41 -6.37 0.94
C CYS A 128 -2.75 -5.79 0.48
N CYS A 129 -2.77 -5.13 -0.68
CA CYS A 129 -3.99 -4.60 -1.28
C CYS A 129 -4.97 -5.72 -1.66
N ASP A 130 -4.49 -6.76 -2.33
CA ASP A 130 -5.32 -7.84 -2.85
C ASP A 130 -5.88 -8.73 -1.71
N ARG A 131 -5.16 -8.86 -0.58
CA ARG A 131 -5.59 -9.61 0.62
C ARG A 131 -6.21 -8.74 1.72
N ASP A 132 -6.42 -7.45 1.44
CA ASP A 132 -6.99 -6.46 2.36
C ASP A 132 -6.27 -6.39 3.73
N ILE A 133 -4.95 -6.45 3.70
CA ILE A 133 -4.07 -6.34 4.88
C ILE A 133 -3.76 -4.88 5.15
N VAL A 134 -3.88 -4.45 6.41
CA VAL A 134 -3.52 -3.08 6.82
C VAL A 134 -2.03 -2.87 6.57
N LEU A 135 -1.67 -1.93 5.69
CA LEU A 135 -0.28 -1.61 5.37
C LEU A 135 0.05 -0.19 5.84
N ASN A 136 0.93 -0.10 6.84
CA ASN A 136 1.51 1.16 7.26
C ASN A 136 2.92 1.30 6.68
N ILE A 137 3.27 2.47 6.18
CA ILE A 137 4.59 2.78 5.63
C ILE A 137 5.14 4.00 6.34
N VAL A 138 6.35 3.87 6.87
CA VAL A 138 7.09 4.96 7.52
C VAL A 138 8.24 5.38 6.60
N SER A 139 8.10 6.57 5.99
CA SER A 139 9.09 7.14 5.08
C SER A 139 9.17 8.66 5.22
N GLN A 140 10.38 9.23 5.09
CA GLN A 140 10.55 10.68 4.97
C GLN A 140 10.18 11.20 3.57
N GLY A 141 10.09 10.32 2.57
CA GLY A 141 9.71 10.66 1.20
C GLY A 141 8.21 10.53 0.94
N THR A 142 7.83 10.74 -0.32
CA THR A 142 6.45 10.57 -0.79
C THR A 142 6.32 9.32 -1.67
N PRO A 143 5.13 8.70 -1.77
CA PRO A 143 4.91 7.59 -2.68
C PRO A 143 5.26 7.90 -4.14
N ARG A 144 5.14 9.17 -4.55
CA ARG A 144 5.39 9.62 -5.93
C ARG A 144 6.87 9.62 -6.29
N ASP A 145 7.77 9.62 -5.31
CA ASP A 145 9.22 9.65 -5.56
C ASP A 145 9.71 8.37 -6.25
N ILE A 146 8.93 7.28 -6.24
CA ILE A 146 9.20 6.07 -7.03
C ILE A 146 9.34 6.35 -8.54
N LEU A 147 8.65 7.36 -9.07
CA LEU A 147 8.75 7.75 -10.50
C LEU A 147 10.04 8.53 -10.80
N ARG A 148 10.64 9.11 -9.77
CA ARG A 148 11.90 9.88 -9.88
C ARG A 148 13.13 8.98 -9.75
N ALA A 149 12.94 7.73 -9.33
CA ALA A 149 14.02 6.76 -9.25
C ALA A 149 14.74 6.62 -10.59
N LYS A 150 16.07 6.57 -10.55
CA LYS A 150 16.93 6.44 -11.74
C LYS A 150 16.50 5.27 -12.65
N ARG A 151 16.02 4.19 -12.04
CA ARG A 151 15.43 3.03 -12.73
C ARG A 151 14.10 2.67 -12.07
N SER A 152 13.07 3.46 -12.36
CA SER A 152 11.71 3.17 -11.91
C SER A 152 11.20 1.84 -12.51
N PRO A 153 10.51 0.98 -11.74
CA PRO A 153 9.92 -0.24 -12.27
C PRO A 153 8.75 0.08 -13.22
N PRO A 154 8.45 -0.79 -14.20
CA PRO A 154 7.45 -0.51 -15.24
C PRO A 154 6.03 -0.32 -14.70
N ASP A 155 5.76 -0.87 -13.52
CA ASP A 155 4.48 -0.83 -12.79
C ASP A 155 4.45 0.25 -11.70
N ALA A 156 5.42 1.16 -11.63
CA ALA A 156 5.48 2.22 -10.62
C ALA A 156 4.19 3.05 -10.52
N ALA A 157 3.55 3.37 -11.65
CA ALA A 157 2.27 4.09 -11.67
C ALA A 157 1.14 3.30 -10.98
N ARG A 158 1.15 1.97 -11.13
CA ARG A 158 0.19 1.07 -10.47
C ARG A 158 0.43 1.03 -8.96
N THR A 159 1.70 0.91 -8.55
CA THR A 159 2.11 0.98 -7.15
C THR A 159 1.66 2.29 -6.50
N ILE A 160 1.86 3.43 -7.16
CA ILE A 160 1.39 4.74 -6.68
C ILE A 160 -0.13 4.77 -6.53
N SER A 161 -0.87 4.23 -7.50
CA SER A 161 -2.33 4.19 -7.44
C SER A 161 -2.84 3.39 -6.25
N ARG A 162 -2.14 2.34 -5.83
CA ARG A 162 -2.49 1.59 -4.61
C ARG A 162 -2.05 2.35 -3.37
N LEU A 163 -0.83 2.88 -3.35
CA LEU A 163 -0.33 3.68 -2.23
C LEU A 163 -1.19 4.92 -1.95
N SER A 164 -1.83 5.51 -2.95
CA SER A 164 -2.76 6.64 -2.77
C SER A 164 -4.07 6.26 -2.06
N MET A 165 -4.36 4.96 -1.92
CA MET A 165 -5.48 4.47 -1.11
C MET A 165 -5.18 4.54 0.38
N LEU A 166 -3.90 4.55 0.77
CA LEU A 166 -3.49 4.72 2.16
C LEU A 166 -3.83 6.13 2.65
N ARG A 167 -4.00 6.26 3.97
CA ARG A 167 -4.24 7.55 4.60
C ARG A 167 -2.92 8.32 4.74
N PRO A 168 -2.78 9.52 4.18
CA PRO A 168 -1.68 10.39 4.55
C PRO A 168 -1.89 10.84 5.99
N THR A 169 -0.90 10.63 6.85
CA THR A 169 -0.90 11.24 8.18
C THR A 169 -0.10 12.53 8.09
N ALA A 170 -0.80 13.67 8.07
CA ALA A 170 -0.15 14.95 8.34
C ALA A 170 0.19 14.96 9.84
N ASN A 171 1.46 15.10 10.19
CA ASN A 171 1.81 15.55 11.53
C ASN A 171 1.24 16.97 11.64
N THR A 172 0.12 17.14 12.32
CA THR A 172 -0.37 18.45 12.74
C THR A 172 0.69 19.04 13.64
N THR A 173 1.59 19.84 13.07
CA THR A 173 2.36 20.80 13.83
C THR A 173 1.34 21.78 14.39
N HIS A 174 0.93 21.56 15.64
CA HIS A 174 0.25 22.57 16.44
C HIS A 174 1.26 23.71 16.58
N LEU A 175 1.21 24.67 15.65
CA LEU A 175 1.88 25.95 15.83
C LEU A 175 0.93 26.78 16.69
N ASP A 176 1.13 26.68 18.00
CA ASP A 176 0.51 27.60 18.94
C ASP A 176 0.98 29.01 18.60
N ALA A 177 0.08 29.77 17.99
CA ALA A 177 0.21 31.21 17.86
C ALA A 177 -0.16 31.83 19.22
N GLU A 178 0.84 31.95 20.09
CA GLU A 178 0.82 32.91 21.20
C GLU A 178 1.85 34.00 20.92
N THR A 179 1.37 35.15 20.44
CA THR A 179 1.44 36.47 21.12
C THR A 179 1.09 37.57 20.13
#